data_AF-A0A1V5L728-F1
#
_entry.id   AF-A0A1V5L728-F1
#
_cell.length_a   1.000
_cell.length_b   1.000
_cell.length_c   1.000
_cell.angle_alpha   90.00
_cell.angle_beta   90.00
_cell.angle_gamma   90.00
#
_symmetry.space_group_name_H-M   'P 1'
#
loop_
_entity.id
_entity.type
_entity.pdbx_description
1 polymer ?
#
loop_
_entity_poly.entity_id
_entity_poly.type
_entity_poly.pdbx_seq_one_letter_code
_entity_poly.pdbx_strand_id
1 'polypeptide(L)'
;MEKVIQERYPGSVIAGRISPPFRPFTEAENLSWLEEMRQASPDLIWVSLGAPKQEEWIYRHFRALDRGIFIGIGAGFSYLAGTIKHAPGWMKYMALEWFYRLLQEPNRLWRRYVKNNTLFILYTLRELLTGTLPGGRSA
;
A
#
# COMPACT_ATOMS: atom_id res chain seq x y z
N MET A 1 -6.83 -10.85 -12.61
CA MET A 1 -7.30 -9.61 -11.96
C MET A 1 -8.44 -8.98 -12.75
N GLU A 2 -8.25 -8.67 -14.03
CA GLU A 2 -9.28 -8.04 -14.88
C GLU A 2 -10.60 -8.79 -14.89
N LYS A 3 -10.53 -10.12 -15.10
CA LYS A 3 -11.70 -11.00 -15.02
C LYS A 3 -12.46 -10.84 -13.71
N VAL A 4 -11.75 -10.80 -12.57
CA VAL A 4 -12.36 -10.62 -11.24
C VAL A 4 -13.01 -9.25 -11.10
N ILE A 5 -12.40 -8.20 -11.65
CA ILE A 5 -12.96 -6.84 -11.63
C ILE A 5 -14.23 -6.79 -12.47
N GLN A 6 -14.22 -7.31 -13.69
CA GLN A 6 -15.39 -7.30 -14.56
C GLN A 6 -16.54 -8.17 -14.05
N GLU A 7 -16.23 -9.32 -13.42
CA GLU A 7 -17.24 -10.18 -12.81
C GLU A 7 -17.90 -9.52 -11.58
N ARG A 8 -17.10 -8.86 -10.72
CA ARG A 8 -17.61 -8.26 -9.47
C ARG A 8 -18.20 -6.86 -9.65
N TYR A 9 -17.70 -6.11 -10.63
CA TYR A 9 -18.11 -4.73 -10.90
C TYR A 9 -18.42 -4.57 -12.40
N PRO A 10 -19.55 -5.13 -12.87
CA PRO A 10 -19.96 -5.00 -14.26
C PRO A 10 -20.09 -3.51 -14.64
N GLY A 11 -19.50 -3.12 -15.77
CA GLY A 11 -19.51 -1.72 -16.23
C GLY A 11 -18.29 -0.88 -15.82
N SER A 12 -17.38 -1.42 -14.99
CA SER A 12 -16.10 -0.74 -14.72
C SER A 12 -15.23 -0.70 -15.97
N VAL A 13 -14.67 0.48 -16.29
CA VAL A 13 -13.71 0.65 -17.39
C VAL A 13 -12.29 0.57 -16.83
N ILE A 14 -11.46 -0.31 -17.40
CA ILE A 14 -10.04 -0.37 -17.07
C ILE A 14 -9.30 0.49 -18.11
N ALA A 15 -9.02 1.74 -17.75
CA ALA A 15 -8.43 2.74 -18.63
C ALA A 15 -6.98 2.44 -19.05
N GLY A 16 -6.23 1.71 -18.21
CA GLY A 16 -4.83 1.34 -18.51
C GLY A 16 -4.22 0.44 -17.45
N ARG A 17 -3.05 -0.14 -17.75
CA ARG A 17 -2.29 -1.02 -16.85
C ARG A 17 -0.80 -0.85 -17.08
N ILE A 18 -0.07 -0.59 -16.01
CA ILE A 18 1.39 -0.46 -16.05
C ILE A 18 1.96 -1.41 -15.00
N SER A 19 2.92 -2.24 -15.42
CA SER A 19 3.65 -3.16 -14.54
C SER A 19 5.12 -2.77 -14.53
N PRO A 20 5.56 -1.96 -13.55
CA PRO A 20 6.96 -1.59 -13.42
C PRO A 20 7.85 -2.82 -13.23
N PRO A 21 9.10 -2.78 -13.69
CA PRO A 21 10.01 -3.90 -13.57
C PRO A 21 10.40 -4.14 -12.10
N PHE A 22 10.83 -5.36 -11.77
CA PHE A 22 11.39 -5.72 -10.45
C PHE A 22 12.84 -5.22 -10.26
N ARG A 23 13.07 -3.95 -10.65
CA ARG A 23 14.31 -3.19 -10.49
C ARG A 23 13.95 -1.70 -10.36
N PRO A 24 14.90 -0.83 -9.98
CA PRO A 24 14.72 0.60 -10.21
C PRO A 24 14.37 0.86 -11.69
N PHE A 25 13.35 1.68 -11.90
CA PHE A 25 12.98 2.15 -13.23
C PHE A 25 13.65 3.50 -13.51
N THR A 26 13.87 3.77 -14.78
CA THR A 26 14.49 5.01 -15.28
C THR A 26 13.48 6.15 -15.33
N GLU A 27 13.99 7.38 -15.39
CA GLU A 27 13.11 8.55 -15.56
C GLU A 27 12.36 8.52 -16.89
N ALA A 28 12.98 8.02 -17.96
CA ALA A 28 12.31 7.84 -19.25
C ALA A 28 11.14 6.84 -19.18
N GLU A 29 11.32 5.70 -18.48
CA GLU A 29 10.22 4.75 -18.23
C GLU A 29 9.10 5.44 -17.44
N ASN A 30 9.44 6.19 -16.39
CA ASN A 30 8.49 6.94 -15.56
C ASN A 30 7.68 7.97 -16.37
N LEU A 31 8.34 8.78 -17.19
CA LEU A 31 7.69 9.78 -18.04
C LEU A 31 6.76 9.14 -19.08
N SER A 32 7.18 8.01 -19.68
CA SER A 32 6.34 7.26 -20.61
C SER A 32 5.05 6.78 -19.95
N TRP A 33 5.12 6.31 -18.71
CA TRP A 33 3.95 5.88 -17.96
C TRP A 33 3.02 7.02 -17.59
N LEU A 34 3.57 8.18 -17.20
CA LEU A 34 2.77 9.37 -16.93
C LEU A 34 2.02 9.85 -18.18
N GLU A 35 2.65 9.75 -19.35
CA GLU A 35 2.01 10.09 -20.62
C GLU A 35 0.91 9.09 -21.00
N GLU A 36 1.15 7.78 -20.85
CA GLU A 36 0.09 6.77 -21.01
C GLU A 36 -1.10 7.04 -20.06
N MET A 37 -0.84 7.38 -18.81
CA MET A 37 -1.88 7.72 -17.84
C MET A 37 -2.64 8.98 -18.24
N ARG A 38 -1.94 10.01 -18.76
CA ARG A 38 -2.57 11.26 -19.24
C ARG A 38 -3.53 10.98 -20.39
N GLN A 39 -3.08 10.18 -21.37
CA GLN A 39 -3.89 9.82 -22.54
C GLN A 39 -5.10 8.96 -22.16
N ALA A 40 -4.93 8.05 -21.20
CA ALA A 40 -6.02 7.21 -20.70
C ALA A 40 -7.06 7.98 -19.88
N SER A 41 -6.72 9.17 -19.35
CA SER A 41 -7.60 10.06 -18.56
C SER A 41 -8.42 9.35 -17.47
N PRO A 42 -7.77 8.59 -16.56
CA PRO A 42 -8.46 7.79 -15.55
C PRO A 42 -9.08 8.64 -14.44
N ASP A 43 -10.21 8.19 -13.88
CA ASP A 43 -10.79 8.76 -12.66
C ASP A 43 -10.07 8.34 -11.39
N LEU A 44 -9.56 7.10 -11.37
CA LEU A 44 -8.89 6.49 -10.23
C LEU A 44 -7.63 5.77 -10.69
N ILE A 45 -6.53 6.00 -9.97
CA ILE A 45 -5.22 5.43 -10.27
C ILE A 45 -4.76 4.63 -9.06
N TRP A 46 -4.76 3.31 -9.20
CA TRP A 46 -4.38 2.38 -8.14
C TRP A 46 -2.89 2.09 -8.19
N VAL A 47 -2.15 2.48 -7.15
CA VAL A 47 -0.69 2.32 -7.08
C VAL A 47 -0.32 1.20 -6.10
N SER A 48 0.40 0.20 -6.60
CA SER A 48 0.78 -1.02 -5.87
C SER A 48 2.30 -1.22 -5.89
N LEU A 49 3.08 -0.18 -5.56
CA LEU A 49 4.55 -0.25 -5.50
C LEU A 49 5.09 -0.71 -4.14
N GLY A 50 4.21 -0.80 -3.13
CA GLY A 50 4.57 -1.06 -1.75
C GLY A 50 5.09 0.18 -1.02
N ALA A 51 4.92 0.21 0.29
CA ALA A 51 5.39 1.31 1.13
C ALA A 51 6.90 1.19 1.42
N PRO A 52 7.64 2.32 1.49
CA PRO A 52 7.18 3.71 1.32
C PRO A 52 7.18 4.21 -0.14
N LYS A 53 7.60 3.36 -1.09
CA LYS A 53 7.85 3.74 -2.49
C LYS A 53 6.59 4.28 -3.17
N GLN A 54 5.42 3.70 -2.90
CA GLN A 54 4.16 4.15 -3.49
C GLN A 54 3.78 5.55 -3.01
N GLU A 55 3.92 5.86 -1.72
CA GLU A 55 3.56 7.16 -1.16
C GLU A 55 4.50 8.23 -1.70
N GLU A 56 5.80 7.94 -1.74
CA GLU A 56 6.80 8.84 -2.29
C GLU A 56 6.59 9.09 -3.79
N TRP A 57 6.33 8.03 -4.56
CA TRP A 57 6.08 8.17 -5.99
C TRP A 57 4.81 8.97 -6.27
N ILE A 58 3.72 8.70 -5.53
CA ILE A 58 2.48 9.48 -5.65
C ILE A 58 2.75 10.95 -5.28
N TYR A 59 3.41 11.22 -4.15
CA TYR A 59 3.72 12.58 -3.72
C TYR A 59 4.52 13.37 -4.76
N ARG A 60 5.46 12.71 -5.47
CA ARG A 60 6.26 13.35 -6.52
C ARG A 60 5.48 13.63 -7.81
N HIS A 61 4.47 12.82 -8.14
CA HIS A 61 3.84 12.85 -9.47
C HIS A 61 2.32 13.10 -9.47
N PHE A 62 1.66 13.26 -8.32
CA PHE A 62 0.20 13.42 -8.28
C PHE A 62 -0.30 14.65 -9.05
N ARG A 63 0.56 15.66 -9.25
CA ARG A 63 0.28 16.85 -10.05
C ARG A 63 0.62 16.72 -11.54
N ALA A 64 1.18 15.60 -11.97
CA ALA A 64 1.54 15.40 -13.37
C ALA A 64 0.31 15.15 -14.25
N LEU A 65 -0.82 14.76 -13.66
CA LEU A 65 -2.08 14.51 -14.34
C LEU A 65 -3.12 15.57 -13.92
N ASP A 66 -3.87 16.07 -14.90
CA ASP A 66 -4.92 17.07 -14.68
C ASP A 66 -6.21 16.46 -14.09
N ARG A 67 -6.33 15.13 -14.15
CA ARG A 67 -7.47 14.34 -13.68
C ARG A 67 -6.99 13.07 -12.98
N GLY A 68 -7.79 12.61 -12.04
CA GLY A 68 -7.66 11.30 -11.43
C GLY A 68 -7.11 11.37 -10.01
N ILE A 69 -7.57 10.46 -9.15
CA ILE A 69 -7.11 10.36 -7.77
C ILE A 69 -6.17 9.17 -7.64
N PHE A 70 -4.97 9.43 -7.13
CA PHE A 70 -4.00 8.38 -6.81
C PHE A 70 -4.33 7.73 -5.46
N ILE A 71 -4.43 6.41 -5.45
CA ILE A 71 -4.70 5.62 -4.25
C ILE A 71 -3.63 4.54 -4.12
N GLY A 72 -2.80 4.66 -3.07
CA GLY A 72 -1.84 3.62 -2.69
C GLY A 72 -2.55 2.44 -2.05
N ILE A 73 -2.47 1.26 -2.65
CA ILE A 73 -3.17 0.05 -2.18
C ILE A 73 -2.24 -1.01 -1.60
N GLY A 74 -0.93 -0.78 -1.62
CA GLY A 74 0.04 -1.76 -1.10
C GLY A 74 -0.13 -3.11 -1.80
N ALA A 75 -0.51 -4.14 -1.05
CA ALA A 75 -0.72 -5.48 -1.57
C ALA A 75 -2.14 -5.74 -2.12
N GLY A 76 -2.95 -4.70 -2.35
CA GLY A 76 -4.36 -4.82 -2.74
C GLY A 76 -4.58 -5.71 -3.98
N PHE A 77 -3.74 -5.59 -5.01
CA PHE A 77 -3.83 -6.47 -6.17
C PHE A 77 -3.49 -7.94 -5.87
N SER A 78 -2.58 -8.19 -4.93
CA SER A 78 -2.27 -9.56 -4.49
C SER A 78 -3.45 -10.20 -3.75
N TYR A 79 -4.18 -9.42 -2.94
CA TYR A 79 -5.43 -9.88 -2.32
C TYR A 79 -6.52 -10.15 -3.38
N LEU A 80 -6.68 -9.23 -4.33
CA LEU A 80 -7.67 -9.38 -5.41
C LEU A 80 -7.36 -10.56 -6.34
N ALA A 81 -6.08 -10.82 -6.60
CA ALA A 81 -5.63 -11.98 -7.38
C ALA A 81 -5.66 -13.30 -6.58
N GLY A 82 -5.93 -13.25 -5.26
CA GLY A 82 -5.97 -14.42 -4.39
C GLY A 82 -4.61 -15.01 -4.05
N THR A 83 -3.50 -14.34 -4.38
CA THR A 83 -2.15 -14.78 -4.05
C THR A 83 -1.82 -14.57 -2.57
N ILE A 84 -2.43 -13.56 -1.94
CA ILE A 84 -2.39 -13.35 -0.49
C ILE A 84 -3.80 -13.51 0.05
N LYS A 85 -3.94 -14.22 1.18
CA LYS A 85 -5.24 -14.42 1.83
C LYS A 85 -5.40 -13.47 3.01
N HIS A 86 -6.61 -12.99 3.22
CA HIS A 86 -6.98 -12.30 4.45
C HIS A 86 -7.02 -13.28 5.63
N ALA A 87 -6.73 -12.77 6.82
CA ALA A 87 -6.90 -13.56 8.04
C ALA A 87 -8.37 -14.00 8.21
N PRO A 88 -8.63 -15.17 8.83
CA PRO A 88 -9.97 -15.55 9.27
C PRO A 88 -10.62 -14.46 10.12
N GLY A 89 -11.96 -14.38 10.11
CA GLY A 89 -12.70 -13.32 10.78
C GLY A 89 -12.33 -13.16 12.26
N TRP A 90 -12.26 -14.27 13.01
CA TRP A 90 -11.90 -14.26 14.44
C TRP A 90 -10.53 -13.64 14.70
N MET A 91 -9.54 -13.87 13.82
CA MET A 91 -8.22 -13.27 13.95
C MET A 91 -8.25 -11.77 13.70
N LYS A 92 -9.05 -11.30 12.73
CA LYS A 92 -9.21 -9.86 12.49
C LYS A 92 -9.84 -9.16 13.70
N TYR A 93 -10.88 -9.77 14.29
CA TYR A 93 -11.53 -9.24 15.50
C TYR A 93 -10.59 -9.16 16.71
N MET A 94 -9.60 -10.06 16.79
CA MET A 94 -8.57 -10.04 17.82
C MET A 94 -7.34 -9.19 17.46
N ALA A 95 -7.38 -8.42 16.37
CA ALA A 95 -6.23 -7.68 15.83
C ALA A 95 -4.99 -8.56 15.54
N LEU A 96 -5.18 -9.84 15.22
CA LEU A 96 -4.13 -10.83 14.93
C LEU A 96 -3.79 -10.95 13.43
N GLU A 97 -4.25 -10.02 12.59
CA GLU A 97 -3.93 -10.06 11.16
C GLU A 97 -2.42 -9.97 10.90
N TRP A 98 -1.67 -9.22 11.74
CA TRP A 98 -0.21 -9.16 11.65
C TRP A 98 0.45 -10.54 11.82
N PHE A 99 -0.07 -11.36 12.74
CA PHE A 99 0.44 -12.69 13.04
C PHE A 99 0.10 -13.66 11.90
N TYR A 100 -1.13 -13.59 11.38
CA TYR A 100 -1.51 -14.36 10.20
C TYR A 100 -0.63 -14.04 8.98
N ARG A 101 -0.28 -12.77 8.77
CA ARG A 101 0.65 -12.38 7.72
C ARG A 101 2.06 -12.92 7.97
N LEU A 102 2.54 -12.91 9.21
CA LEU A 102 3.82 -13.50 9.57
C LEU A 102 3.88 -14.99 9.20
N LEU A 103 2.80 -15.74 9.44
CA LEU A 103 2.72 -17.16 9.06
C LEU A 103 2.74 -17.37 7.53
N GLN A 104 2.13 -16.46 6.76
CA GLN A 104 2.16 -16.52 5.30
C GLN A 104 3.53 -16.15 4.71
N GLU A 105 4.24 -15.20 5.33
CA GLU A 105 5.49 -14.65 4.80
C GLU A 105 6.61 -14.54 5.86
N PRO A 106 6.99 -15.67 6.51
CA PRO A 106 7.87 -15.64 7.68
C PRO A 106 9.23 -15.04 7.36
N ASN A 107 9.86 -15.46 6.25
CA ASN A 107 11.19 -14.98 5.85
C ASN A 107 11.25 -13.46 5.63
N ARG A 108 10.14 -12.85 5.18
CA ARG A 108 10.07 -11.42 4.89
C ARG A 108 9.70 -10.61 6.13
N LEU A 109 8.69 -11.05 6.89
CA LEU A 109 8.10 -10.23 7.95
C LEU A 109 8.77 -10.38 9.31
N TRP A 110 9.38 -11.53 9.63
CA TRP A 110 9.99 -11.73 10.95
C TRP A 110 11.04 -10.67 11.28
N ARG A 111 11.98 -10.41 10.34
CA ARG A 111 13.05 -9.43 10.53
C ARG A 111 12.50 -8.03 10.73
N ARG A 112 11.46 -7.68 9.97
CA ARG A 112 10.79 -6.38 10.05
C ARG A 112 10.08 -6.21 11.40
N TYR A 113 9.37 -7.23 11.87
CA TYR A 113 8.62 -7.15 13.12
C TYR A 113 9.54 -7.10 14.33
N VAL A 114 10.59 -7.94 14.38
CA VAL A 114 11.56 -7.89 15.48
C VAL A 114 12.19 -6.50 15.57
N LYS A 115 12.66 -5.95 14.45
CA LYS A 115 13.27 -4.61 14.46
C LYS A 115 12.26 -3.52 14.81
N ASN A 116 11.15 -3.43 14.08
CA ASN A 116 10.22 -2.30 14.22
C ASN A 116 9.43 -2.36 15.52
N ASN A 117 8.95 -3.54 15.93
CA ASN A 117 8.17 -3.67 17.17
C ASN A 117 9.06 -3.43 18.39
N THR A 118 10.31 -3.89 18.39
CA THR A 118 11.25 -3.61 19.49
C THR A 118 11.52 -2.11 19.61
N LEU A 119 11.78 -1.43 18.48
CA LEU A 119 11.96 0.03 18.48
C LEU A 119 10.69 0.75 18.94
N PHE A 120 9.51 0.33 18.48
CA PHE A 120 8.24 0.89 18.88
C PHE A 120 8.02 0.75 20.40
N ILE A 121 8.23 -0.45 20.95
CA ILE A 121 8.11 -0.70 22.39
C ILE A 121 9.10 0.17 23.15
N LEU A 122 10.36 0.23 22.73
CA LEU A 122 11.39 1.04 23.39
C LEU A 122 11.01 2.54 23.40
N TYR A 123 10.59 3.08 22.26
CA TYR A 123 10.20 4.48 22.15
C TYR A 123 8.93 4.78 22.95
N THR A 124 7.93 3.89 22.89
CA THR A 124 6.69 4.04 23.67
C THR A 124 6.98 3.97 25.17
N LEU A 125 7.82 3.03 25.62
CA LEU A 125 8.21 2.93 27.02
C LEU A 125 9.02 4.15 27.47
N ARG A 126 9.96 4.62 26.65
CA ARG A 126 10.70 5.84 26.92
C ARG A 126 9.76 7.03 27.08
N GLU A 127 8.81 7.21 26.16
CA GLU A 127 7.84 8.30 26.18
C GLU A 127 6.92 8.25 27.42
N LEU A 128 6.47 7.05 27.80
CA LEU A 128 5.71 6.82 29.03
C LEU A 128 6.52 7.17 30.28
N LEU A 129 7.81 6.84 30.32
CA LEU A 129 8.71 7.12 31.45
C LEU A 129 9.14 8.58 31.52
N THR A 130 9.29 9.27 30.38
CA THR A 130 9.69 10.69 30.33
C THR A 130 8.51 11.66 30.47
N GLY A 131 7.27 11.17 30.53
CA GLY A 131 6.07 12.00 30.71
C GLY A 131 5.80 12.96 29.54
N THR A 132 6.43 12.75 28.39
CA THR A 132 6.34 13.62 27.20
C THR A 132 5.15 13.26 26.33
N LEU A 133 3.98 12.99 26.91
CA LEU A 133 2.75 12.82 26.14
C LEU A 133 2.36 14.18 25.53
N PRO A 134 2.38 14.34 24.19
CA PRO A 134 1.72 15.47 23.57
C PRO A 134 0.22 15.15 23.55
N GLY A 135 -0.53 15.67 24.52
CA GLY A 135 -2.01 15.67 24.43
C GLY A 135 -2.77 15.32 25.70
N GLY A 136 -2.50 16.05 26.78
CA GLY A 136 -3.47 16.24 27.86
C GLY A 136 -3.82 17.71 27.98
N ARG A 137 -4.66 18.26 27.08
CA ARG A 137 -5.52 19.44 27.31
C ARG A 137 -6.52 19.71 26.17
N SER A 138 -7.77 19.83 26.59
CA SER A 138 -8.99 20.41 25.98
C SER A 138 -9.68 19.69 24.82
N ALA A 139 -10.92 19.33 25.14
CA ALA A 139 -12.09 19.12 24.28
C ALA A 139 -12.34 20.22 23.25
#